data_AF-A0AA87C059-F1
#
_entry.id   AF-A0AA87C059-F1
#
_cell.length_a   1.000
_cell.length_b   1.000
_cell.length_c   1.000
_cell.angle_alpha   90.00
_cell.angle_beta   90.00
_cell.angle_gamma   90.00
#
_symmetry.space_group_name_H-M   'P 1'
#
loop_
_entity.id
_entity.type
_entity.pdbx_description
1 polymer ?
#
loop_
_entity_poly.entity_id
_entity_poly.type
_entity_poly.pdbx_seq_one_letter_code
_entity_poly.pdbx_strand_id
1 'polypeptide(L)'
;MIRVLLNFVRNPQNEPISSWVQTLFLAIGVVYGLVQLTYISDSYTQKLNENYLKHYEDYNKTVFAKLNELNNFYFFLKDDEGSSQRISEQFEDILQKEDEVALFFNDISSCAKFGLCPQDKVDSLVCGDVSQLHADITKAMPQLIQYGSHKFQRLPSNYERLINSHCGVFDRVHHWYLRNV
;
A
#
# COMPACT_ATOMS: atom_id res chain seq x y z
N MET A 1 -39.91 28.00 29.36
CA MET A 1 -40.04 27.10 28.20
C MET A 1 -39.89 25.62 28.58
N ILE A 2 -38.79 25.21 29.25
CA ILE A 2 -38.56 23.81 29.69
C ILE A 2 -39.65 23.27 30.64
N ARG A 3 -40.13 24.07 31.60
CA ARG A 3 -41.23 23.68 32.52
C ARG A 3 -42.57 23.42 31.82
N VAL A 4 -42.84 24.10 30.71
CA VAL A 4 -44.09 23.94 29.94
C VAL A 4 -44.02 22.64 29.12
N LEU A 5 -42.86 22.35 28.52
CA LEU A 5 -42.59 21.08 27.84
C LEU A 5 -42.71 19.87 28.77
N LEU A 6 -42.15 19.96 29.99
CA LEU A 6 -42.26 18.90 30.99
C LEU A 6 -43.71 18.65 31.45
N ASN A 7 -44.51 19.71 31.62
CA ASN A 7 -45.92 19.57 31.98
C ASN A 7 -46.79 19.03 30.83
N PHE A 8 -46.41 19.29 29.59
CA PHE A 8 -47.11 18.77 28.40
C PHE A 8 -46.90 17.26 28.22
N VAL A 9 -45.68 16.78 28.48
CA VAL A 9 -45.30 15.35 28.43
C VAL A 9 -45.93 14.52 29.55
N ARG A 10 -46.24 15.15 30.69
CA ARG A 10 -46.74 14.47 31.90
C ARG A 10 -48.27 14.39 31.99
N ASN A 11 -48.99 14.91 31.00
CA ASN A 11 -50.44 15.00 31.01
C ASN A 11 -51.05 13.79 30.25
N PRO A 12 -51.87 12.93 30.89
CA PRO A 12 -52.34 11.68 30.29
C PRO A 12 -53.18 11.84 29.01
N GLN A 13 -53.80 13.01 28.78
CA GLN A 13 -54.50 13.32 27.52
C GLN A 13 -53.56 13.58 26.33
N ASN A 14 -52.28 13.85 26.59
CA ASN A 14 -51.28 14.17 25.58
C ASN A 14 -50.27 13.03 25.37
N GLU A 15 -50.45 11.88 26.02
CA GLU A 15 -49.59 10.69 25.89
C GLU A 15 -49.25 10.31 24.44
N PRO A 16 -50.20 10.25 23.48
CA PRO A 16 -49.84 9.94 22.10
C PRO A 16 -48.97 11.04 21.46
N ILE A 17 -49.27 12.31 21.70
CA ILE A 17 -48.51 13.44 21.12
C ILE A 17 -47.09 13.47 21.73
N SER A 18 -46.98 13.20 23.03
CA SER A 18 -45.71 13.08 23.74
C SER A 18 -44.84 11.96 23.17
N SER A 19 -45.41 10.78 22.92
CA SER A 19 -44.65 9.66 22.32
C SER A 19 -44.19 10.01 20.91
N TRP A 20 -45.03 10.64 20.08
CA TRP A 20 -44.65 11.08 18.74
C TRP A 20 -43.50 12.10 18.75
N VAL A 21 -43.54 13.08 19.67
CA VAL A 21 -42.46 14.06 19.83
C VAL A 21 -41.16 13.37 20.27
N GLN A 22 -41.23 12.43 21.23
CA GLN A 22 -40.07 11.66 21.66
C GLN A 22 -39.48 10.80 20.54
N THR A 23 -40.32 10.12 19.76
CA THR A 23 -39.89 9.34 18.59
C THR A 23 -39.25 10.22 17.53
N LEU A 24 -39.79 11.43 17.29
CA LEU A 24 -39.22 12.39 16.36
C LEU A 24 -37.83 12.85 16.81
N PHE A 25 -37.66 13.20 18.09
CA PHE A 25 -36.35 13.57 18.65
C PHE A 25 -35.34 12.43 18.57
N LEU A 26 -35.78 11.19 18.83
CA LEU A 26 -34.93 10.02 18.75
C LEU A 26 -34.51 9.73 17.31
N ALA A 27 -35.43 9.84 16.34
CA ALA A 27 -35.13 9.73 14.92
C ALA A 27 -34.14 10.81 14.44
N ILE A 28 -34.34 12.08 14.85
CA ILE A 28 -33.40 13.18 14.56
C ILE A 28 -32.02 12.89 15.17
N GLY A 29 -31.96 12.40 16.41
CA GLY A 29 -30.72 12.02 17.07
C GLY A 29 -29.96 10.90 16.34
N VAL A 30 -30.68 9.87 15.86
CA VAL A 30 -30.10 8.79 15.06
C VAL A 30 -29.55 9.31 13.73
N VAL A 31 -30.34 10.11 13.00
CA VAL A 31 -29.89 10.70 11.73
C VAL A 31 -28.65 11.58 11.94
N TYR A 32 -28.66 12.43 12.97
CA TYR A 32 -27.53 13.30 13.28
C TYR A 32 -26.28 12.50 13.68
N GLY A 33 -26.45 11.43 14.46
CA GLY A 33 -25.35 10.51 14.81
C GLY A 33 -24.76 9.81 13.58
N LEU A 34 -25.60 9.34 12.66
CA LEU A 34 -25.14 8.74 11.39
C LEU A 34 -24.37 9.75 10.54
N VAL A 35 -24.83 10.99 10.44
CA VAL A 35 -24.14 12.07 9.72
C VAL A 35 -22.78 12.39 10.36
N GLN A 36 -22.68 12.42 11.69
CA GLN A 36 -21.39 12.62 12.36
C GLN A 36 -20.42 11.46 12.09
N LEU A 37 -20.91 10.21 12.11
CA LEU A 37 -20.10 9.05 11.78
C LEU A 37 -19.58 9.09 10.34
N THR A 38 -20.42 9.51 9.38
CA THR A 38 -19.97 9.66 7.98
C THR A 38 -18.90 10.74 7.85
N TYR A 39 -19.05 11.90 8.51
CA TYR A 39 -18.02 12.95 8.50
C TYR A 39 -16.68 12.49 9.09
N ILE A 40 -16.71 11.73 10.19
CA ILE A 40 -15.49 11.17 10.79
C ILE A 40 -14.85 10.15 9.85
N SER A 41 -15.66 9.29 9.22
CA SER A 41 -15.21 8.30 8.23
C SER A 41 -14.56 8.98 7.01
N ASP A 42 -15.18 10.02 6.48
CA ASP A 42 -14.68 10.76 5.32
C ASP A 42 -13.37 11.48 5.64
N SER A 43 -13.29 12.14 6.81
CA SER A 43 -12.07 12.80 7.31
C SER A 43 -10.92 11.81 7.51
N TYR A 44 -11.21 10.64 8.08
CA TYR A 44 -10.21 9.57 8.25
C TYR A 44 -9.72 9.06 6.89
N THR A 45 -10.64 8.78 5.96
CA THR A 45 -10.32 8.32 4.60
C THR A 45 -9.51 9.36 3.83
N GLN A 46 -9.83 10.64 3.98
CA GLN A 46 -9.06 11.73 3.38
C GLN A 46 -7.63 11.74 3.91
N LYS A 47 -7.43 11.61 5.23
CA LYS A 47 -6.10 11.58 5.84
C LYS A 47 -5.26 10.38 5.38
N LEU A 48 -5.86 9.19 5.24
CA LEU A 48 -5.19 8.02 4.67
C LEU A 48 -4.69 8.31 3.26
N ASN A 49 -5.55 8.88 2.42
CA ASN A 49 -5.21 9.22 1.04
C ASN A 49 -4.12 10.28 0.96
N GLU A 50 -4.14 11.31 1.81
CA GLU A 50 -3.10 12.34 1.86
C GLU A 50 -1.73 11.75 2.25
N ASN A 51 -1.69 10.84 3.22
CA ASN A 51 -0.45 10.16 3.59
C ASN A 51 0.10 9.31 2.46
N TYR A 52 -0.77 8.54 1.78
CA TYR A 52 -0.39 7.78 0.60
C TYR A 52 0.15 8.66 -0.52
N LEU A 53 -0.51 9.79 -0.81
CA LEU A 53 -0.06 10.71 -1.86
C LEU A 53 1.34 11.25 -1.60
N LYS A 54 1.72 11.51 -0.35
CA LYS A 54 3.10 11.91 -0.01
C LYS A 54 4.12 10.83 -0.39
N HIS A 55 3.82 9.56 -0.08
CA HIS A 55 4.67 8.44 -0.50
C HIS A 55 4.68 8.28 -2.03
N TYR A 56 3.53 8.46 -2.68
CA TYR A 56 3.42 8.34 -4.14
C TYR A 56 4.16 9.46 -4.89
N GLU A 57 4.20 10.67 -4.34
CA GLU A 57 5.03 11.75 -4.88
C GLU A 57 6.51 11.42 -4.80
N ASP A 58 6.99 10.89 -3.66
CA ASP A 58 8.38 10.46 -3.52
C ASP A 58 8.71 9.29 -4.47
N TYR A 59 7.78 8.35 -4.61
CA TYR A 59 7.87 7.29 -5.60
C TYR A 59 8.12 7.84 -7.00
N ASN A 60 7.28 8.76 -7.47
CA ASN A 60 7.40 9.32 -8.82
C ASN A 60 8.67 10.16 -9.02
N LYS A 61 9.12 10.88 -8.00
CA LYS A 61 10.28 11.77 -8.11
C LYS A 61 11.60 11.00 -8.05
N THR A 62 11.66 9.95 -7.23
CA THR A 62 12.94 9.34 -6.84
C THR A 62 12.98 7.84 -7.12
N VAL A 63 12.00 7.09 -6.60
CA VAL A 63 12.07 5.63 -6.56
C VAL A 63 11.83 5.02 -7.93
N PHE A 64 10.92 5.58 -8.72
CA PHE A 64 10.57 5.09 -10.05
C PHE A 64 11.78 5.08 -11.00
N ALA A 65 12.61 6.13 -10.96
CA ALA A 65 13.83 6.19 -11.77
C ALA A 65 14.81 5.07 -11.38
N LYS A 66 15.02 4.87 -10.07
CA LYS A 66 15.88 3.79 -9.54
C LYS A 66 15.36 2.41 -9.91
N LEU A 67 14.04 2.19 -9.82
CA LEU A 67 13.38 0.96 -10.24
C LEU A 67 13.63 0.67 -11.72
N ASN A 68 13.50 1.67 -12.58
CA ASN A 68 13.80 1.51 -14.01
C ASN A 68 15.28 1.20 -14.25
N GLU A 69 16.20 1.83 -13.53
CA GLU A 69 17.62 1.52 -13.63
C GLU A 69 17.94 0.09 -13.17
N LEU A 70 17.35 -0.37 -12.05
CA LEU A 70 17.48 -1.73 -11.56
C LEU A 70 16.92 -2.74 -12.58
N ASN A 71 15.70 -2.52 -13.08
CA ASN A 71 15.08 -3.38 -14.09
C ASN A 71 15.94 -3.46 -15.36
N ASN A 72 16.45 -2.32 -15.84
CA ASN A 72 17.35 -2.29 -16.99
C ASN A 72 18.64 -3.06 -16.70
N PHE A 73 19.25 -2.86 -15.54
CA PHE A 73 20.46 -3.57 -15.14
C PHE A 73 20.25 -5.08 -15.16
N TYR A 74 19.23 -5.59 -14.47
CA TYR A 74 18.93 -7.02 -14.44
C TYR A 74 18.49 -7.56 -15.82
N PHE A 75 17.78 -6.76 -16.63
CA PHE A 75 17.44 -7.09 -18.00
C PHE A 75 18.68 -7.23 -18.89
N PHE A 76 19.67 -6.35 -18.78
CA PHE A 76 20.90 -6.48 -19.58
C PHE A 76 21.75 -7.66 -19.14
N LEU A 77 21.74 -7.99 -17.85
CA LEU A 77 22.45 -9.16 -17.36
C LEU A 77 21.90 -10.47 -17.92
N LYS A 78 20.59 -10.66 -18.06
CA LYS A 78 20.10 -11.91 -18.65
C LYS A 78 20.50 -12.11 -20.13
N ASP A 79 20.79 -11.04 -20.87
CA ASP A 79 20.93 -11.08 -22.34
C ASP A 79 22.39 -10.98 -22.85
N ASP A 80 23.34 -10.56 -22.01
CA ASP A 80 24.73 -10.30 -22.44
C ASP A 80 25.75 -11.19 -21.71
N GLU A 81 26.48 -12.03 -22.46
CA GLU A 81 27.59 -12.86 -21.94
C GLU A 81 28.87 -12.04 -21.66
N GLY A 82 28.93 -10.76 -22.10
CA GLY A 82 30.10 -9.88 -21.96
C GLY A 82 30.13 -8.98 -20.72
N SER A 83 29.26 -9.21 -19.73
CA SER A 83 28.89 -8.23 -18.69
C SER A 83 29.86 -8.07 -17.52
N SER A 84 30.94 -8.86 -17.41
CA SER A 84 31.72 -8.99 -16.18
C SER A 84 32.34 -7.68 -15.66
N GLN A 85 32.79 -6.79 -16.56
CA GLN A 85 33.47 -5.55 -16.17
C GLN A 85 32.48 -4.44 -15.78
N ARG A 86 31.33 -4.36 -16.48
CA ARG A 86 30.23 -3.45 -16.12
C ARG A 86 29.62 -3.80 -14.77
N ILE A 87 29.50 -5.08 -14.45
CA ILE A 87 28.98 -5.54 -13.16
C ILE A 87 29.86 -5.05 -12.01
N SER A 88 31.18 -5.18 -12.11
CA SER A 88 32.09 -4.78 -11.03
C SER A 88 32.13 -3.26 -10.80
N GLU A 89 31.98 -2.46 -11.86
CA GLU A 89 32.05 -0.99 -11.77
C GLU A 89 30.74 -0.37 -11.26
N GLN A 90 29.59 -0.97 -11.59
CA GLN A 90 28.27 -0.49 -11.17
C GLN A 90 27.74 -1.18 -9.90
N PHE A 91 28.52 -2.12 -9.34
CA PHE A 91 28.09 -3.03 -8.28
C PHE A 91 27.55 -2.33 -7.03
N GLU A 92 28.32 -1.39 -6.49
CA GLU A 92 27.98 -0.69 -5.24
C GLU A 92 26.79 0.24 -5.44
N ASP A 93 26.74 0.93 -6.58
CA ASP A 93 25.66 1.84 -6.94
C ASP A 93 24.32 1.10 -7.12
N ILE A 94 24.33 -0.07 -7.77
CA ILE A 94 23.14 -0.92 -7.91
C ILE A 94 22.67 -1.44 -6.56
N LEU A 95 23.58 -1.90 -5.69
CA LEU A 95 23.20 -2.34 -4.34
C LEU A 95 22.61 -1.21 -3.50
N GLN A 96 23.16 0.00 -3.60
CA GLN A 96 22.61 1.15 -2.91
C GLN A 96 21.19 1.47 -3.41
N LYS A 97 20.96 1.45 -4.73
CA LYS A 97 19.62 1.67 -5.31
C LYS A 97 18.64 0.60 -4.87
N GLU A 98 19.07 -0.65 -4.82
CA GLU A 98 18.30 -1.77 -4.25
C GLU A 98 17.87 -1.51 -2.81
N ASP A 99 18.81 -1.15 -1.94
CA ASP A 99 18.51 -0.86 -0.54
C ASP A 99 17.51 0.29 -0.40
N GLU A 100 17.67 1.36 -1.19
CA GLU A 100 16.77 2.52 -1.18
C GLU A 100 15.35 2.16 -1.68
N VAL A 101 15.24 1.35 -2.73
CA VAL A 101 13.96 0.85 -3.25
C VAL A 101 13.29 -0.09 -2.26
N ALA A 102 14.04 -1.02 -1.66
CA ALA A 102 13.55 -1.94 -0.66
C ALA A 102 13.08 -1.21 0.62
N LEU A 103 13.81 -0.18 1.06
CA LEU A 103 13.40 0.68 2.18
C LEU A 103 12.07 1.37 1.88
N PHE A 104 11.94 1.98 0.69
CA PHE A 104 10.68 2.62 0.28
C PHE A 104 9.51 1.63 0.34
N PHE A 105 9.67 0.43 -0.23
CA PHE A 105 8.60 -0.57 -0.22
C PHE A 105 8.27 -1.04 1.20
N ASN A 106 9.25 -1.23 2.07
CA ASN A 106 8.97 -1.58 3.47
C ASN A 106 8.26 -0.45 4.22
N ASP A 107 8.61 0.81 3.97
CA ASP A 107 8.01 1.97 4.61
C ASP A 107 6.54 2.15 4.19
N ILE A 108 6.25 2.12 2.89
CA ILE A 108 4.87 2.25 2.40
C ILE A 108 4.00 1.05 2.84
N SER A 109 4.58 -0.15 2.87
CA SER A 109 3.91 -1.35 3.38
C SER A 109 3.61 -1.25 4.88
N SER A 110 4.54 -0.68 5.65
CA SER A 110 4.33 -0.41 7.07
C SER A 110 3.23 0.65 7.28
N CYS A 111 3.21 1.71 6.45
CA CYS A 111 2.14 2.71 6.48
C CYS A 111 0.75 2.07 6.32
N ALA A 112 0.61 1.14 5.38
CA ALA A 112 -0.64 0.40 5.17
C ALA A 112 -0.97 -0.51 6.37
N LYS A 113 0.00 -1.28 6.84
CA LYS A 113 -0.16 -2.20 7.98
C LYS A 113 -0.58 -1.51 9.28
N PHE A 114 -0.13 -0.28 9.50
CA PHE A 114 -0.52 0.52 10.67
C PHE A 114 -1.81 1.34 10.45
N GLY A 115 -2.51 1.16 9.32
CA GLY A 115 -3.74 1.88 9.03
C GLY A 115 -3.52 3.39 8.87
N LEU A 116 -2.36 3.78 8.33
CA LEU A 116 -1.99 5.16 8.02
C LEU A 116 -2.09 5.48 6.52
N CYS A 117 -2.08 4.43 5.68
CA CYS A 117 -2.28 4.46 4.24
C CYS A 117 -3.42 3.50 3.84
N PRO A 118 -4.12 3.75 2.72
CA PRO A 118 -5.13 2.84 2.17
C PRO A 118 -4.45 1.59 1.59
N GLN A 119 -4.77 0.43 2.14
CA GLN A 119 -4.12 -0.84 1.85
C GLN A 119 -4.21 -1.22 0.36
N ASP A 120 -5.37 -1.04 -0.26
CA ASP A 120 -5.65 -1.35 -1.66
C ASP A 120 -4.70 -0.62 -2.63
N LYS A 121 -4.43 0.67 -2.36
CA LYS A 121 -3.53 1.47 -3.21
C LYS A 121 -2.07 1.09 -3.01
N VAL A 122 -1.69 0.76 -1.78
CA VAL A 122 -0.33 0.30 -1.47
C VAL A 122 -0.09 -1.06 -2.10
N ASP A 123 -1.03 -2.00 -1.96
CA ASP A 123 -0.96 -3.33 -2.54
C ASP A 123 -0.81 -3.28 -4.06
N SER A 124 -1.61 -2.44 -4.73
CA SER A 124 -1.52 -2.26 -6.18
C SER A 124 -0.17 -1.71 -6.64
N LEU A 125 0.42 -0.77 -5.90
CA LEU A 125 1.71 -0.18 -6.24
C LEU A 125 2.85 -1.20 -6.02
N VAL A 126 2.91 -1.77 -4.81
CA VAL A 126 3.98 -2.68 -4.41
C VAL A 126 3.95 -3.95 -5.27
N CYS A 127 2.77 -4.54 -5.49
CA CYS A 127 2.67 -5.81 -6.20
C CYS A 127 3.18 -5.72 -7.65
N GLY A 128 2.81 -4.66 -8.38
CA GLY A 128 3.19 -4.51 -9.78
C GLY A 128 4.71 -4.44 -9.98
N ASP A 129 5.36 -3.53 -9.25
CA ASP A 129 6.79 -3.27 -9.40
C ASP A 129 7.64 -4.39 -8.81
N VAL A 130 7.29 -4.88 -7.62
CA VAL A 130 8.06 -5.94 -6.97
C VAL A 130 7.96 -7.26 -7.76
N SER A 131 6.81 -7.58 -8.34
CA SER A 131 6.67 -8.79 -9.15
C SER A 131 7.56 -8.76 -10.40
N GLN A 132 7.66 -7.60 -11.06
CA GLN A 132 8.56 -7.44 -12.21
C GLN A 132 10.02 -7.56 -11.77
N LEU A 133 10.41 -6.79 -10.75
CA LEU A 133 11.78 -6.75 -10.24
C LEU A 133 12.24 -8.13 -9.74
N HIS A 134 11.40 -8.85 -9.02
CA HIS A 134 11.67 -10.23 -8.60
C HIS A 134 11.95 -11.15 -9.80
N ALA A 135 11.14 -11.07 -10.86
CA ALA A 135 11.31 -11.93 -12.04
C ALA A 135 12.64 -11.63 -12.75
N ASP A 136 12.98 -10.34 -12.91
CA ASP A 136 14.22 -9.92 -13.56
C ASP A 136 15.46 -10.32 -12.73
N ILE A 137 15.45 -10.10 -11.42
CA ILE A 137 16.52 -10.55 -10.51
C ILE A 137 16.68 -12.06 -10.55
N THR A 138 15.57 -12.81 -10.49
CA THR A 138 15.61 -14.28 -10.49
C THR A 138 16.27 -14.82 -11.76
N LYS A 139 15.96 -14.22 -12.91
CA LYS A 139 16.57 -14.59 -14.21
C LYS A 139 18.03 -14.15 -14.32
N ALA A 140 18.39 -13.00 -13.75
CA ALA A 140 19.77 -12.50 -13.71
C ALA A 140 20.66 -13.22 -12.68
N MET A 141 20.07 -13.98 -11.75
CA MET A 141 20.77 -14.59 -10.62
C MET A 141 21.99 -15.44 -10.98
N PRO A 142 21.98 -16.28 -12.04
CA PRO A 142 23.17 -17.05 -12.42
C PRO A 142 24.38 -16.16 -12.70
N GLN A 143 24.17 -15.04 -13.42
CA GLN A 143 25.24 -14.07 -13.70
C GLN A 143 25.62 -13.26 -12.46
N LEU A 144 24.64 -12.84 -11.65
CA LEU A 144 24.89 -12.12 -10.40
C LEU A 144 25.74 -12.93 -9.42
N ILE A 145 25.55 -14.25 -9.36
CA ILE A 145 26.38 -15.14 -8.52
C ILE A 145 27.77 -15.32 -9.12
N GLN A 146 27.89 -15.40 -10.44
CA GLN A 146 29.15 -15.61 -11.14
C GLN A 146 30.08 -14.38 -11.06
N TYR A 147 29.52 -13.18 -11.15
CA TYR A 147 30.29 -11.93 -11.25
C TYR A 147 30.13 -10.99 -10.05
N GLY A 148 29.20 -11.28 -9.15
CA GLY A 148 28.83 -10.41 -8.04
C GLY A 148 28.99 -11.06 -6.68
N SER A 149 28.79 -10.25 -5.64
CA SER A 149 28.83 -10.69 -4.24
C SER A 149 27.63 -11.57 -3.88
N HIS A 150 27.84 -12.51 -2.96
CA HIS A 150 26.78 -13.28 -2.27
C HIS A 150 25.65 -12.44 -1.66
N LYS A 151 25.84 -11.12 -1.53
CA LYS A 151 24.82 -10.15 -1.11
C LYS A 151 23.55 -10.21 -1.98
N PHE A 152 23.66 -10.47 -3.28
CA PHE A 152 22.51 -10.56 -4.20
C PHE A 152 21.61 -11.77 -3.96
N GLN A 153 22.12 -12.84 -3.33
CA GLN A 153 21.37 -14.07 -3.11
C GLN A 153 20.14 -13.88 -2.20
N ARG A 154 20.14 -12.83 -1.37
CA ARG A 154 19.02 -12.54 -0.46
C ARG A 154 17.91 -11.72 -1.13
N LEU A 155 18.19 -11.04 -2.24
CA LEU A 155 17.23 -10.11 -2.85
C LEU A 155 15.95 -10.80 -3.33
N PRO A 156 15.97 -11.95 -4.04
CA PRO A 156 14.74 -12.62 -4.44
C PRO A 156 13.84 -12.94 -3.25
N SER A 157 14.43 -13.45 -2.16
CA SER A 157 13.66 -13.81 -0.96
C SER A 157 12.99 -12.60 -0.29
N ASN A 158 13.64 -11.43 -0.33
CA ASN A 158 13.05 -10.20 0.21
C ASN A 158 11.85 -9.76 -0.62
N TYR A 159 11.97 -9.79 -1.95
CA TYR A 159 10.91 -9.43 -2.86
C TYR A 159 9.77 -10.46 -2.90
N GLU A 160 10.08 -11.74 -2.77
CA GLU A 160 9.10 -12.81 -2.60
C GLU A 160 8.20 -12.56 -1.37
N ARG A 161 8.79 -12.13 -0.25
CA ARG A 161 8.02 -11.77 0.95
C ARG A 161 7.05 -10.62 0.70
N LEU A 162 7.48 -9.61 -0.06
CA LEU A 162 6.62 -8.47 -0.43
C LEU A 162 5.50 -8.91 -1.38
N ILE A 163 5.78 -9.73 -2.38
CA ILE A 163 4.77 -10.34 -3.27
C ILE A 163 3.73 -11.11 -2.44
N ASN A 164 4.19 -11.94 -1.50
CA ASN A 164 3.30 -12.74 -0.67
C ASN A 164 2.44 -11.90 0.29
N SER A 165 2.87 -10.68 0.61
CA SER A 165 2.16 -9.78 1.52
C SER A 165 1.19 -8.84 0.79
N HIS A 166 1.53 -8.42 -0.44
CA HIS A 166 0.81 -7.36 -1.16
C HIS A 166 0.08 -7.83 -2.42
N CYS A 167 0.46 -8.98 -3.00
CA CYS A 167 -0.20 -9.46 -4.21
C CYS A 167 -1.41 -10.34 -3.92
N GLY A 168 -2.46 -10.15 -4.72
CA GLY A 168 -3.63 -11.03 -4.71
C GLY A 168 -3.27 -12.47 -5.06
N VAL A 169 -4.18 -13.41 -4.78
CA VAL A 169 -3.98 -14.83 -5.13
C VAL A 169 -3.76 -15.01 -6.64
N PHE A 170 -4.54 -14.30 -7.46
CA PHE A 170 -4.40 -14.36 -8.92
C PHE A 170 -3.07 -13.81 -9.42
N ASP A 171 -2.61 -12.68 -8.89
CA ASP A 171 -1.33 -12.08 -9.26
C ASP A 171 -0.16 -12.99 -8.88
N ARG A 172 -0.23 -13.63 -7.72
CA ARG A 172 0.77 -14.64 -7.30
C ARG A 172 0.78 -15.84 -8.24
N VAL A 173 -0.39 -16.36 -8.60
CA VAL A 173 -0.47 -17.47 -9.57
C VAL A 173 0.13 -17.06 -10.91
N HIS A 174 -0.21 -15.87 -11.41
CA HIS A 174 0.36 -15.35 -12.66
C HIS A 174 1.89 -15.21 -12.57
N HIS A 175 2.40 -14.62 -11.49
CA HIS A 175 3.84 -14.45 -11.26
C HIS A 175 4.61 -15.78 -11.25
N TRP A 176 4.15 -16.74 -10.45
CA TRP A 176 4.87 -18.01 -10.28
C TRP A 176 4.75 -18.96 -11.47
N TYR A 177 3.57 -19.01 -12.12
CA TYR A 177 3.30 -20.02 -13.14
C TYR A 177 3.38 -19.50 -14.59
N LEU A 178 3.26 -18.19 -14.81
CA LEU A 178 3.22 -17.63 -16.18
C LEU A 178 4.43 -16.74 -16.50
N ARG A 179 5.18 -16.25 -15.50
CA ARG A 179 6.30 -15.32 -15.70
C ARG A 179 7.69 -15.92 -15.44
N ASN A 180 7.75 -16.91 -14.55
CA ASN A 180 8.98 -17.61 -14.13
C ASN A 180 9.14 -19.02 -14.72
N VAL A 181 8.19 -19.46 -15.56
CA VAL A 181 8.34 -20.59 -16.49
C VAL A 181 8.83 -20.04 -17.83
#